data_AF-A0A967CCH6-F1
#
_entry.id   AF-A0A967CCH6-F1
#
_cell.length_a   1.000
_cell.length_b   1.000
_cell.length_c   1.000
_cell.angle_alpha   90.00
_cell.angle_beta   90.00
_cell.angle_gamma   90.00
#
_symmetry.space_group_name_H-M   'P 1'
#
loop_
_entity.id
_entity.type
_entity.pdbx_description
1 polymer ?
#
loop_
_entity_poly.entity_id
_entity_poly.type
_entity_poly.pdbx_seq_one_letter_code
_entity_poly.pdbx_strand_id
1 'polypeptide(L)'
;MDLKLDIGAVKGFLDPTEGRALFDHAVATAAHGPCLEIGSYCGKSTVYLGTACARTGNTLYAIDHHQGSEEHQPGEEYHDEALFDVDRNKVDTFQYFRETIAAADLASVVVPIVAPSVVAGRHWGTSLGLVFIDGGHSREAAHADYDIWSKHIVSGGRLLIHDVFPNPADGGRPPFEVFERALASGHLAVRPVSVSDAKSTAPAVHVVRSSGHSTSSL
;
A
#
# COMPACT_ATOMS: atom_id res chain seq x y z
N MET A 1 -6.30 -7.00 -16.64
CA MET A 1 -5.03 -7.03 -15.89
C MET A 1 -4.50 -8.43 -16.03
N ASP A 2 -3.24 -8.57 -16.39
CA ASP A 2 -2.57 -9.85 -16.57
C ASP A 2 -1.42 -9.91 -15.57
N LEU A 3 -1.56 -10.75 -14.54
CA LEU A 3 -0.54 -10.93 -13.50
C LEU A 3 0.32 -12.13 -13.89
N LYS A 4 1.65 -12.00 -13.83
CA LYS A 4 2.59 -13.04 -14.27
C LYS A 4 2.82 -14.16 -13.25
N LEU A 5 2.12 -14.14 -12.12
CA LEU A 5 2.17 -15.16 -11.08
C LEU A 5 0.77 -15.42 -10.51
N ASP A 6 0.63 -16.51 -9.76
CA ASP A 6 -0.56 -16.75 -8.95
C ASP A 6 -0.55 -15.86 -7.71
N ILE A 7 -1.37 -14.80 -7.74
CA ILE A 7 -1.43 -13.81 -6.66
C ILE A 7 -1.95 -14.41 -5.34
N GLY A 8 -2.67 -15.53 -5.39
CA GLY A 8 -3.14 -16.24 -4.20
C GLY A 8 -2.01 -16.90 -3.42
N ALA A 9 -0.88 -17.20 -4.07
CA ALA A 9 0.30 -17.78 -3.46
C ALA A 9 1.21 -16.75 -2.75
N VAL A 10 1.02 -15.45 -3.02
CA VAL A 10 1.78 -14.38 -2.37
C VAL A 10 1.19 -14.08 -0.99
N LYS A 11 2.01 -14.23 0.06
CA LYS A 11 1.63 -13.88 1.43
C LYS A 11 1.28 -12.38 1.53
N GLY A 12 0.20 -12.07 2.25
CA GLY A 12 -0.24 -10.68 2.48
C GLY A 12 -1.76 -10.52 2.46
N PHE A 13 -2.20 -9.39 2.98
CA PHE A 13 -3.59 -9.07 3.29
C PHE A 13 -4.14 -8.07 2.27
N LEU A 14 -4.74 -8.59 1.19
CA LEU A 14 -5.34 -7.76 0.16
C LEU A 14 -6.37 -8.57 -0.62
N ASP A 15 -7.60 -8.09 -0.69
CA ASP A 15 -8.65 -8.72 -1.49
C ASP A 15 -8.35 -8.53 -2.99
N PRO A 16 -8.65 -9.50 -3.87
CA PRO A 16 -8.45 -9.34 -5.30
C PRO A 16 -9.17 -8.14 -5.91
N THR A 17 -10.32 -7.74 -5.38
CA THR A 17 -11.09 -6.57 -5.85
C THR A 17 -10.42 -5.26 -5.46
N GLU A 18 -9.85 -5.18 -4.26
CA GLU A 18 -9.00 -4.08 -3.80
C GLU A 18 -7.74 -3.97 -4.65
N GLY A 19 -7.04 -5.08 -4.88
CA GLY A 19 -5.86 -5.11 -5.75
C GLY A 19 -6.17 -4.64 -7.18
N ARG A 20 -7.34 -5.02 -7.71
CA ARG A 20 -7.81 -4.49 -9.00
C ARG A 20 -8.03 -2.98 -8.94
N ALA A 21 -8.58 -2.44 -7.86
CA ALA A 21 -8.74 -1.01 -7.69
C ALA A 21 -7.37 -0.30 -7.66
N LEU A 22 -6.39 -0.81 -6.90
CA LEU A 22 -5.02 -0.27 -6.87
C LEU A 22 -4.44 -0.15 -8.28
N PHE A 23 -4.53 -1.22 -9.08
CA PHE A 23 -4.07 -1.25 -10.46
C PHE A 23 -4.77 -0.21 -11.36
N ASP A 24 -6.09 -0.06 -11.25
CA ASP A 24 -6.85 0.89 -12.05
C ASP A 24 -6.54 2.34 -11.65
N HIS A 25 -6.34 2.62 -10.36
CA HIS A 25 -5.93 3.95 -9.86
C HIS A 25 -4.50 4.31 -10.29
N ALA A 26 -3.56 3.38 -10.24
CA ALA A 26 -2.18 3.58 -10.68
C ALA A 26 -2.08 3.90 -12.17
N VAL A 27 -2.90 3.24 -13.00
CA VAL A 27 -2.92 3.55 -14.43
C VAL A 27 -3.62 4.86 -14.77
N ALA A 28 -4.69 5.20 -14.06
CA ALA A 28 -5.35 6.49 -14.23
C ALA A 28 -4.45 7.68 -13.85
N THR A 29 -3.44 7.46 -13.00
CA THR A 29 -2.53 8.50 -12.51
C THR A 29 -1.14 8.48 -13.15
N ALA A 30 -0.88 7.58 -14.09
CA ALA A 30 0.46 7.37 -14.66
C ALA A 30 1.05 8.63 -15.33
N ALA A 31 0.21 9.50 -15.89
CA ALA A 31 0.65 10.76 -16.50
C ALA A 31 1.06 11.84 -15.48
N HIS A 32 0.75 11.64 -14.19
CA HIS A 32 1.00 12.61 -13.12
C HIS A 32 2.33 12.38 -12.38
N GLY A 33 2.88 11.16 -12.44
CA GLY A 33 4.16 10.83 -11.82
C GLY A 33 4.24 9.37 -11.35
N PRO A 34 5.37 8.97 -10.74
CA PRO A 34 5.55 7.62 -10.20
C PRO A 34 4.56 7.31 -9.07
N CYS A 35 4.37 6.01 -8.85
CA CYS A 35 3.62 5.48 -7.72
C CYS A 35 4.56 5.27 -6.53
N LEU A 36 4.00 5.38 -5.32
CA LEU A 36 4.67 5.06 -4.07
C LEU A 36 3.74 4.22 -3.19
N GLU A 37 4.28 3.15 -2.63
CA GLU A 37 3.64 2.26 -1.67
C GLU A 37 4.42 2.32 -0.35
N ILE A 38 3.70 2.44 0.77
CA ILE A 38 4.24 2.28 2.12
C ILE A 38 3.60 1.05 2.76
N GLY A 39 4.44 0.11 3.20
CA GLY A 39 4.00 -1.22 3.61
C GLY A 39 3.94 -2.13 2.39
N SER A 40 5.00 -2.89 2.15
CA SER A 40 5.13 -3.78 0.98
C SER A 40 5.07 -5.25 1.36
N TYR A 41 5.35 -5.59 2.64
CA TYR A 41 5.33 -6.95 3.17
C TYR A 41 6.02 -7.96 2.24
N CYS A 42 5.31 -8.99 1.76
CA CYS A 42 5.82 -9.96 0.78
C CYS A 42 5.49 -9.61 -0.69
N GLY A 43 4.94 -8.42 -0.95
CA GLY A 43 4.78 -7.83 -2.29
C GLY A 43 3.43 -8.01 -2.96
N LYS A 44 2.37 -8.39 -2.24
CA LYS A 44 1.06 -8.70 -2.84
C LYS A 44 0.43 -7.49 -3.54
N SER A 45 0.27 -6.37 -2.84
CA SER A 45 -0.15 -5.09 -3.42
C SER A 45 0.85 -4.56 -4.45
N THR A 46 2.15 -4.74 -4.19
CA THR A 46 3.24 -4.35 -5.09
C THR A 46 3.13 -5.02 -6.46
N VAL A 47 2.65 -6.26 -6.55
CA VAL A 47 2.41 -6.93 -7.84
C VAL A 47 1.33 -6.20 -8.65
N TYR A 48 0.22 -5.77 -8.02
CA TYR A 48 -0.83 -5.01 -8.70
C TYR A 48 -0.31 -3.64 -9.17
N LEU A 49 0.32 -2.87 -8.27
CA LEU A 49 0.84 -1.54 -8.57
C LEU A 49 2.00 -1.59 -9.58
N GLY A 50 2.89 -2.56 -9.45
CA GLY A 50 4.02 -2.79 -10.34
C GLY A 50 3.56 -3.21 -11.74
N THR A 51 2.54 -4.06 -11.85
CA THR A 51 1.93 -4.41 -13.14
C THR A 51 1.29 -3.19 -13.81
N ALA A 52 0.65 -2.31 -13.03
CA ALA A 52 0.15 -1.03 -13.56
C ALA A 52 1.29 -0.15 -14.09
N CYS A 53 2.40 -0.05 -13.36
CA CYS A 53 3.58 0.72 -13.76
C CYS A 53 4.26 0.14 -15.01
N ALA A 54 4.43 -1.18 -15.09
CA ALA A 54 4.94 -1.86 -16.28
C ALA A 54 4.08 -1.56 -17.52
N ARG A 55 2.75 -1.59 -17.38
CA ARG A 55 1.81 -1.29 -18.47
C ARG A 55 1.90 0.15 -18.97
N THR A 56 2.25 1.10 -18.11
CA THR A 56 2.24 2.53 -18.43
C THR A 56 3.64 3.13 -18.63
N GLY A 57 4.70 2.32 -18.47
CA GLY A 57 6.09 2.80 -18.52
C GLY A 57 6.46 3.69 -17.33
N ASN A 58 5.84 3.45 -16.17
CA ASN A 58 6.04 4.22 -14.94
C ASN A 58 6.90 3.44 -13.92
N THR A 59 7.20 4.07 -12.78
CA THR A 59 7.96 3.47 -11.67
C THR A 59 7.11 3.37 -10.41
N LEU A 60 7.27 2.27 -9.67
CA LEU A 60 6.77 2.09 -8.31
C LEU A 60 7.93 2.11 -7.32
N TYR A 61 7.88 3.01 -6.35
CA TYR A 61 8.74 2.96 -5.16
C TYR A 61 8.00 2.22 -4.04
N ALA A 62 8.58 1.12 -3.57
CA ALA A 62 7.98 0.24 -2.56
C ALA A 62 8.79 0.36 -1.26
N ILE A 63 8.22 1.00 -0.23
CA ILE A 63 8.89 1.30 1.04
C ILE A 63 8.42 0.33 2.12
N ASP A 64 9.36 -0.40 2.68
CA ASP A 64 9.13 -1.22 3.87
C ASP A 64 10.45 -1.45 4.61
N HIS A 65 10.43 -1.49 5.94
CA HIS A 65 11.61 -1.90 6.71
C HIS A 65 11.78 -3.43 6.78
N HIS A 66 10.77 -4.17 6.30
CA HIS A 66 10.65 -5.62 6.20
C HIS A 66 10.84 -6.37 7.53
N GLN A 67 10.65 -5.67 8.65
CA GLN A 67 10.82 -6.23 10.02
C GLN A 67 9.48 -6.53 10.73
N GLY A 68 8.38 -6.47 9.98
CA GLY A 68 7.01 -6.63 10.49
C GLY A 68 6.54 -5.43 11.32
N SER A 69 5.29 -5.02 11.10
CA SER A 69 4.58 -4.11 12.02
C SER A 69 4.33 -4.76 13.39
N GLU A 70 3.77 -4.00 14.32
CA GLU A 70 3.49 -4.44 15.70
C GLU A 70 2.67 -5.74 15.72
N GLU A 71 1.66 -5.86 14.86
CA GLU A 71 0.74 -7.00 14.75
C GLU A 71 1.37 -8.29 14.17
N HIS A 72 2.57 -8.20 13.61
CA HIS A 72 3.28 -9.34 13.03
C HIS A 72 4.29 -9.97 14.00
N GLN A 73 4.47 -9.40 15.19
CA GLN A 73 5.47 -9.85 16.16
C GLN A 73 5.03 -11.14 16.87
N PRO A 74 5.97 -11.97 17.39
CA PRO A 74 5.61 -13.20 18.09
C PRO A 74 4.61 -12.97 19.22
N GLY A 75 3.50 -13.73 19.19
CA GLY A 75 2.41 -13.63 20.16
C GLY A 75 1.24 -12.74 19.73
N GLU A 76 1.37 -12.03 18.62
CA GLU A 76 0.32 -11.20 18.04
C GLU A 76 -0.52 -11.95 16.99
N GLU A 77 -1.71 -11.44 16.68
CA GLU A 77 -2.73 -12.13 15.86
C GLU A 77 -2.26 -12.45 14.43
N TYR A 78 -1.47 -11.57 13.81
CA TYR A 78 -1.03 -11.72 12.42
C TYR A 78 0.41 -12.23 12.31
N HIS A 79 0.96 -12.83 13.37
CA HIS A 79 2.27 -13.45 13.32
C HIS A 79 2.30 -14.67 12.39
N ASP A 80 3.27 -14.69 11.48
CA ASP A 80 3.55 -15.81 10.58
C ASP A 80 4.92 -16.39 10.91
N GLU A 81 4.95 -17.57 11.54
CA GLU A 81 6.19 -18.26 11.93
C GLU A 81 7.13 -18.50 10.74
N ALA A 82 6.59 -18.65 9.52
CA ALA A 82 7.41 -18.88 8.33
C ALA A 82 8.19 -17.62 7.90
N LEU A 83 7.78 -16.43 8.36
CA LEU A 83 8.43 -15.16 8.06
C LEU A 83 9.35 -14.71 9.20
N PHE A 84 9.46 -15.48 10.28
CA PHE A 84 10.31 -15.16 11.40
C PHE A 84 11.73 -15.69 11.20
N ASP A 85 12.70 -14.78 11.17
CA ASP A 85 14.12 -15.11 11.18
C ASP A 85 14.56 -15.41 12.62
N VAL A 86 14.76 -16.69 12.90
CA VAL A 86 15.18 -17.20 14.21
C VAL A 86 16.58 -16.70 14.60
N ASP A 87 17.51 -16.57 13.65
CA ASP A 87 18.88 -16.16 13.92
C ASP A 87 18.94 -14.67 14.28
N ARG A 88 18.10 -13.85 13.65
CA ARG A 88 18.00 -12.40 13.91
C ARG A 88 16.96 -12.05 14.96
N ASN A 89 16.14 -13.02 15.38
CA ASN A 89 15.01 -12.88 16.30
C ASN A 89 14.05 -11.74 15.88
N LYS A 90 13.68 -11.73 14.60
CA LYS A 90 12.83 -10.71 13.98
C LYS A 90 12.05 -11.30 12.81
N VAL A 91 10.89 -10.73 12.50
CA VAL A 91 10.26 -10.95 11.19
C VAL A 91 11.20 -10.42 10.09
N ASP A 92 11.33 -11.13 8.98
CA ASP A 92 12.03 -10.68 7.76
C ASP A 92 11.23 -11.07 6.51
N THR A 93 10.58 -10.08 5.90
CA THR A 93 9.79 -10.28 4.67
C THR A 93 10.54 -9.93 3.38
N PHE A 94 11.76 -9.41 3.47
CA PHE A 94 12.42 -8.83 2.29
C PHE A 94 12.82 -9.90 1.28
N GLN A 95 13.24 -11.08 1.74
CA GLN A 95 13.54 -12.19 0.84
C GLN A 95 12.31 -12.59 0.03
N TYR A 96 11.17 -12.81 0.70
CA TYR A 96 9.89 -13.14 0.07
C TYR A 96 9.45 -12.08 -0.92
N PHE A 97 9.56 -10.80 -0.54
CA PHE A 97 9.29 -9.69 -1.43
C PHE A 97 10.11 -9.76 -2.72
N ARG A 98 11.42 -9.96 -2.62
CA ARG A 98 12.31 -10.04 -3.79
C ARG A 98 11.96 -11.21 -4.70
N GLU A 99 11.64 -12.36 -4.13
CA GLU A 99 11.21 -13.55 -4.87
C GLU A 99 9.89 -13.28 -5.60
N THR A 100 8.92 -12.64 -4.94
CA THR A 100 7.66 -12.20 -5.56
C THR A 100 7.89 -11.28 -6.75
N ILE A 101 8.72 -10.23 -6.60
CA ILE A 101 8.99 -9.26 -7.67
C ILE A 101 9.73 -9.91 -8.85
N ALA A 102 10.63 -10.85 -8.58
CA ALA A 102 11.31 -11.61 -9.63
C ALA A 102 10.34 -12.55 -10.37
N ALA A 103 9.51 -13.30 -9.65
CA ALA A 103 8.51 -14.19 -10.24
C ALA A 103 7.45 -13.43 -11.07
N ALA A 104 7.12 -12.21 -10.65
CA ALA A 104 6.22 -11.33 -11.38
C ALA A 104 6.87 -10.62 -12.58
N ASP A 105 8.19 -10.75 -12.78
CA ASP A 105 8.97 -10.03 -13.82
C ASP A 105 8.75 -8.51 -13.75
N LEU A 106 8.87 -7.95 -12.54
CA LEU A 106 8.62 -6.54 -12.24
C LEU A 106 9.87 -5.76 -11.81
N ALA A 107 11.05 -6.40 -11.80
CA ALA A 107 12.31 -5.81 -11.34
C ALA A 107 12.75 -4.57 -12.16
N SER A 108 12.22 -4.38 -13.37
CA SER A 108 12.50 -3.23 -14.22
C SER A 108 11.70 -1.97 -13.85
N VAL A 109 10.64 -2.10 -13.05
CA VAL A 109 9.74 -0.99 -12.71
C VAL A 109 9.49 -0.81 -11.21
N VAL A 110 9.80 -1.82 -10.39
CA VAL A 110 9.68 -1.76 -8.93
C VAL A 110 11.05 -1.46 -8.32
N VAL A 111 11.11 -0.38 -7.55
CA VAL A 111 12.29 0.04 -6.78
C VAL A 111 12.01 -0.21 -5.30
N PRO A 112 12.56 -1.29 -4.70
CA PRO A 112 12.47 -1.49 -3.27
C PRO A 112 13.33 -0.49 -2.51
N ILE A 113 12.74 0.13 -1.48
CA ILE A 113 13.41 1.00 -0.52
C ILE A 113 13.29 0.34 0.85
N VAL A 114 14.34 -0.38 1.25
CA VAL A 114 14.37 -1.10 2.53
C VAL A 114 14.75 -0.16 3.67
N ALA A 115 13.75 0.55 4.21
CA ALA A 115 13.95 1.51 5.28
C ALA A 115 12.61 1.82 6.00
N PRO A 116 12.67 2.31 7.25
CA PRO A 116 11.50 2.95 7.86
C PRO A 116 11.03 4.14 7.02
N SER A 117 9.72 4.29 6.87
CA SER A 117 9.08 5.37 6.11
C SER A 117 9.61 6.77 6.48
N VAL A 118 9.77 7.04 7.78
CA VAL A 118 10.34 8.30 8.30
C VAL A 118 11.76 8.59 7.82
N VAL A 119 12.57 7.55 7.58
CA VAL A 119 13.94 7.67 7.08
C VAL A 119 13.93 7.94 5.58
N ALA A 120 13.14 7.17 4.83
CA ALA A 120 12.99 7.33 3.38
C ALA A 120 12.44 8.72 3.01
N GLY A 121 11.48 9.24 3.78
CA GLY A 121 10.84 10.52 3.55
C GLY A 121 11.68 11.76 3.88
N ARG A 122 12.75 11.64 4.68
CA ARG A 122 13.49 12.80 5.24
C ARG A 122 14.03 13.76 4.16
N HIS A 123 14.43 13.22 3.02
CA HIS A 123 14.98 13.98 1.89
C HIS A 123 14.29 13.67 0.57
N TRP A 124 13.05 13.18 0.63
CA TRP A 124 12.29 12.87 -0.58
C TRP A 124 11.98 14.15 -1.37
N GLY A 125 12.35 14.16 -2.66
CA GLY A 125 12.13 15.31 -3.56
C GLY A 125 11.28 14.99 -4.79
N THR A 126 10.97 13.71 -5.03
CA THR A 126 10.25 13.27 -6.22
C THR A 126 8.74 13.52 -6.06
N SER A 127 8.15 14.27 -6.99
CA SER A 127 6.69 14.42 -7.07
C SER A 127 6.00 13.10 -7.42
N LEU A 128 4.86 12.81 -6.79
CA LEU A 128 4.18 11.51 -6.88
C LEU A 128 2.80 11.64 -7.55
N GLY A 129 2.51 10.73 -8.47
CA GLY A 129 1.19 10.61 -9.11
C GLY A 129 0.22 9.79 -8.24
N LEU A 130 0.75 8.86 -7.44
CA LEU A 130 -0.04 8.04 -6.53
C LEU A 130 0.76 7.71 -5.27
N VAL A 131 0.10 7.79 -4.11
CA VAL A 131 0.60 7.28 -2.83
C VAL A 131 -0.41 6.28 -2.28
N PHE A 132 0.03 5.09 -1.91
CA PHE A 132 -0.75 4.06 -1.22
C PHE A 132 -0.17 3.84 0.18
N ILE A 133 -0.99 4.07 1.20
CA ILE A 133 -0.64 3.88 2.61
C ILE A 133 -1.28 2.57 3.11
N ASP A 134 -0.44 1.60 3.44
CA ASP A 134 -0.77 0.28 3.99
C ASP A 134 0.34 -0.18 4.96
N GLY A 135 0.89 0.78 5.71
CA GLY A 135 2.03 0.62 6.61
C GLY A 135 1.62 0.14 8.01
N GLY A 136 2.19 0.76 9.04
CA GLY A 136 1.86 0.42 10.43
C GLY A 136 0.48 0.92 10.84
N HIS A 137 -0.25 0.09 11.59
CA HIS A 137 -1.60 0.41 12.08
C HIS A 137 -1.64 1.09 13.44
N SER A 138 -0.48 1.40 14.04
CA SER A 138 -0.41 2.27 15.21
C SER A 138 -0.70 3.73 14.83
N ARG A 139 -1.23 4.50 15.79
CA ARG A 139 -1.57 5.91 15.57
C ARG A 139 -0.38 6.74 15.11
N GLU A 140 0.79 6.47 15.69
CA GLU A 140 2.03 7.18 15.35
C GLU A 140 2.50 6.85 13.93
N ALA A 141 2.51 5.56 13.55
CA ALA A 141 2.91 5.13 12.22
C ALA A 141 1.99 5.69 11.13
N ALA A 142 0.67 5.45 11.24
CA ALA A 142 -0.29 5.85 10.21
C ALA A 142 -0.30 7.37 9.98
N HIS A 143 -0.24 8.18 11.04
CA HIS A 143 -0.17 9.63 10.90
C HIS A 143 1.18 10.12 10.37
N ALA A 144 2.30 9.50 10.78
CA ALA A 144 3.61 9.85 10.24
C ALA A 144 3.67 9.62 8.73
N ASP A 145 3.17 8.48 8.25
CA ASP A 145 3.12 8.17 6.82
C ASP A 145 2.31 9.22 6.05
N TYR A 146 1.12 9.56 6.56
CA TYR A 146 0.30 10.61 5.94
C TYR A 146 1.02 11.97 5.91
N ASP A 147 1.58 12.41 7.03
CA ASP A 147 2.21 13.72 7.15
C ASP A 147 3.48 13.85 6.29
N ILE A 148 4.19 12.75 6.09
CA ILE A 148 5.37 12.68 5.23
C ILE A 148 4.96 12.69 3.76
N TRP A 149 4.08 11.78 3.34
CA TRP A 149 3.92 11.45 1.93
C TRP A 149 2.83 12.25 1.21
N SER A 150 1.77 12.67 1.91
CA SER A 150 0.62 13.36 1.29
C SER A 150 1.02 14.65 0.55
N LYS A 151 1.99 15.39 1.08
CA LYS A 151 2.49 16.66 0.50
C LYS A 151 3.25 16.49 -0.82
N HIS A 152 3.67 15.27 -1.17
CA HIS A 152 4.40 14.99 -2.41
C HIS A 152 3.46 14.65 -3.57
N ILE A 153 2.16 14.49 -3.31
CA ILE A 153 1.15 14.18 -4.31
C ILE A 153 0.89 15.42 -5.17
N VAL A 154 1.02 15.28 -6.49
CA VAL A 154 0.76 16.38 -7.43
C VAL A 154 -0.73 16.62 -7.66
N SER A 155 -1.05 17.76 -8.27
CA SER A 155 -2.40 17.99 -8.81
C SER A 155 -2.79 16.89 -9.81
N GLY A 156 -3.96 16.29 -9.62
CA GLY A 156 -4.43 15.13 -10.39
C GLY A 156 -3.95 13.77 -9.86
N GLY A 157 -3.03 13.76 -8.88
CA GLY A 157 -2.57 12.55 -8.22
C GLY A 157 -3.58 11.93 -7.25
N ARG A 158 -3.25 10.80 -6.62
CA ARG A 158 -4.18 10.10 -5.71
C ARG A 158 -3.50 9.66 -4.42
N LEU A 159 -4.25 9.76 -3.32
CA LEU A 159 -3.94 9.11 -2.05
C LEU A 159 -4.90 7.93 -1.88
N LEU A 160 -4.35 6.73 -1.74
CA LEU A 160 -5.10 5.51 -1.42
C LEU A 160 -4.75 5.10 0.02
N ILE A 161 -5.75 4.79 0.83
CA ILE A 161 -5.55 4.35 2.23
C ILE A 161 -6.27 3.01 2.40
N HIS A 162 -5.56 2.03 2.93
CA HIS A 162 -6.09 0.69 3.25
C HIS A 162 -6.67 0.61 4.67
N ASP A 163 -7.41 -0.46 4.98
CA ASP A 163 -7.92 -0.76 6.34
C ASP A 163 -8.71 0.38 7.03
N VAL A 164 -9.47 1.12 6.23
CA VAL A 164 -10.34 2.20 6.73
C VAL A 164 -11.68 1.63 7.18
N PHE A 165 -11.87 1.53 8.49
CA PHE A 165 -13.12 1.08 9.12
C PHE A 165 -13.87 2.25 9.78
N PRO A 166 -14.96 2.77 9.19
CA PRO A 166 -15.74 3.85 9.79
C PRO A 166 -16.34 3.49 11.15
N ASN A 167 -16.80 2.24 11.27
CA ASN A 167 -17.28 1.67 12.50
C ASN A 167 -16.10 1.05 13.29
N PRO A 168 -15.80 1.51 14.51
CA PRO A 168 -14.72 0.98 15.34
C PRO A 168 -14.82 -0.51 15.68
N ALA A 169 -16.01 -1.11 15.55
CA ALA A 169 -16.20 -2.53 15.82
C ALA A 169 -15.66 -3.43 14.69
N ASP A 170 -15.40 -2.86 13.50
CA ASP A 170 -15.02 -3.62 12.31
C ASP A 170 -13.48 -3.64 12.09
N GLY A 171 -12.72 -2.84 12.86
CA GLY A 171 -11.26 -2.82 12.80
C GLY A 171 -10.61 -1.62 13.49
N GLY A 172 -9.29 -1.49 13.29
CA GLY A 172 -8.46 -0.43 13.88
C GLY A 172 -8.89 0.99 13.45
N ARG A 173 -8.57 1.97 14.31
CA ARG A 173 -8.93 3.38 14.09
C ARG A 173 -7.94 4.22 13.28
N PRO A 174 -6.61 4.02 13.37
CA PRO A 174 -5.66 4.96 12.77
C PRO A 174 -5.82 5.22 11.27
N PRO A 175 -6.08 4.23 10.39
CA PRO A 175 -6.32 4.52 8.97
C PRO A 175 -7.59 5.35 8.73
N PHE A 176 -8.65 5.13 9.51
CA PHE A 176 -9.87 5.95 9.45
C PHE A 176 -9.61 7.39 9.93
N GLU A 177 -8.81 7.58 10.97
CA GLU A 177 -8.41 8.92 11.43
C GLU A 177 -7.57 9.66 10.37
N VAL A 178 -6.65 8.97 9.69
CA VAL A 178 -5.88 9.51 8.56
C VAL A 178 -6.82 9.89 7.41
N PHE A 179 -7.78 9.03 7.08
CA PHE A 179 -8.81 9.32 6.08
C PHE A 179 -9.60 10.59 6.44
N GLU A 180 -10.07 10.73 7.68
CA GLU A 180 -10.78 11.94 8.15
C GLU A 180 -9.92 13.20 8.09
N ARG A 181 -8.64 13.11 8.46
CA ARG A 181 -7.68 14.23 8.31
C ARG A 181 -7.51 14.63 6.84
N ALA A 182 -7.43 13.64 5.95
CA ALA A 182 -7.31 13.87 4.51
C ALA A 182 -8.56 14.57 3.95
N LEU A 183 -9.76 14.15 4.38
CA LEU A 183 -11.03 14.84 4.06
C LEU A 183 -11.02 16.30 4.52
N ALA A 184 -10.64 16.54 5.77
CA ALA A 184 -10.72 17.85 6.40
C ALA A 184 -9.69 18.84 5.85
N SER A 185 -8.62 18.36 5.21
CA SER A 185 -7.54 19.21 4.68
C SER A 185 -7.98 20.16 3.57
N GLY A 186 -9.05 19.84 2.83
CA GLY A 186 -9.51 20.60 1.67
C GLY A 186 -8.55 20.58 0.46
N HIS A 187 -7.38 19.95 0.59
CA HIS A 187 -6.37 19.84 -0.48
C HIS A 187 -6.61 18.63 -1.41
N LEU A 188 -7.45 17.68 -0.98
CA LEU A 188 -7.78 16.46 -1.71
C LEU A 188 -9.31 16.36 -1.88
N ALA A 189 -9.78 16.18 -3.11
CA ALA A 189 -11.19 15.97 -3.43
C ALA A 189 -11.56 14.50 -3.24
N VAL A 190 -12.43 14.18 -2.27
CA VAL A 190 -12.68 12.77 -1.92
C VAL A 190 -13.79 12.15 -2.74
N ARG A 191 -13.55 10.91 -3.20
CA ARG A 191 -14.56 10.09 -3.87
C ARG A 191 -14.56 8.68 -3.26
N PRO A 192 -15.71 8.16 -2.80
CA PRO A 192 -15.86 6.74 -2.54
C PRO A 192 -15.43 5.96 -3.79
N VAL A 193 -14.74 4.84 -3.61
CA VAL A 193 -14.40 3.96 -4.74
C VAL A 193 -15.69 3.28 -5.20
N SER A 194 -16.40 3.90 -6.13
CA SER A 194 -17.28 3.21 -7.08
C SER A 194 -16.47 2.90 -8.33
N VAL A 195 -16.61 1.69 -8.85
CA VAL A 195 -15.90 1.14 -10.03
C VAL A 195 -16.38 1.83 -11.32
N SER A 196 -16.23 3.15 -11.42
CA SER A 196 -16.47 3.97 -12.61
C SER A 196 -16.34 5.44 -12.21
N ASP A 197 -15.17 6.07 -12.39
CA ASP A 197 -15.12 7.53 -12.63
C ASP A 197 -13.71 7.97 -13.03
N ALA A 198 -13.47 8.06 -14.34
CA ALA A 198 -12.18 8.33 -14.95
C ALA A 198 -11.95 9.80 -15.38
N LYS A 199 -12.62 10.79 -14.75
CA LYS A 199 -12.54 12.20 -15.20
C LYS A 199 -12.49 13.21 -14.05
N SER A 200 -11.37 13.29 -13.33
CA SER A 200 -11.11 14.36 -12.35
C SER A 200 -9.65 14.78 -12.41
N THR A 201 -9.39 16.09 -12.33
CA THR A 201 -8.05 16.70 -12.37
C THR A 201 -7.55 17.19 -11.01
N ALA A 202 -8.38 17.12 -9.96
CA ALA A 202 -7.97 17.40 -8.58
C ALA A 202 -7.44 16.13 -7.91
N PRO A 203 -6.49 16.23 -6.95
CA PRO A 203 -6.05 15.08 -6.18
C PRO A 203 -7.22 14.41 -5.45
N ALA A 204 -7.24 13.07 -5.32
CA ALA A 204 -8.34 12.39 -4.66
C ALA A 204 -7.90 11.38 -3.59
N VAL A 205 -8.63 11.35 -2.47
CA VAL A 205 -8.54 10.28 -1.46
C VAL A 205 -9.50 9.17 -1.87
N HIS A 206 -9.00 7.95 -1.89
CA HIS A 206 -9.79 6.75 -2.12
C HIS A 206 -9.54 5.76 -0.99
N VAL A 207 -10.62 5.12 -0.57
CA VAL A 207 -10.57 4.08 0.45
C VAL A 207 -10.50 2.73 -0.23
N VAL A 208 -9.49 1.95 0.14
CA VAL A 208 -9.39 0.52 -0.16
C VAL A 208 -9.84 -0.19 1.12
N ARG A 209 -10.88 -1.03 1.03
CA ARG A 209 -11.56 -1.64 2.19
C ARG A 209 -11.27 -3.13 2.25
N SER A 210 -10.54 -3.60 3.26
CA SER A 210 -10.37 -5.02 3.57
C SER A 210 -11.73 -5.73 3.69
N SER A 211 -11.90 -6.83 2.94
CA SER A 211 -13.04 -7.74 3.11
C SER A 211 -12.85 -8.51 4.43
N GLY A 212 -13.72 -8.21 5.42
CA GLY A 212 -13.76 -8.95 6.68
C GLY A 212 -13.81 -10.46 6.42
N HIS A 213 -13.00 -11.22 7.15
CA HIS A 213 -12.86 -12.65 7.00
C HIS A 213 -14.24 -13.35 6.97
N SER A 214 -14.54 -13.97 5.82
CA SER A 214 -15.40 -15.14 5.78
C SER A 214 -14.70 -16.22 6.59
N THR A 215 -15.23 -16.53 7.76
CA THR A 215 -14.95 -17.78 8.45
C THR A 215 -15.33 -18.93 7.51
N SER A 216 -14.33 -19.55 6.87
CA SER A 216 -14.52 -20.90 6.35
C SER A 216 -14.60 -21.82 7.56
N SER A 217 -15.82 -22.08 8.00
CA SER A 217 -16.19 -23.16 8.90
C SER A 217 -15.71 -24.51 8.33
N LEU A 218 -15.09 -25.32 9.21
CA LEU A 218 -15.10 -26.77 9.11
C LEU A 218 -16.53 -27.31 9.03
#